data_AF-A0A7S2RU99-F1
#
_entry.id   AF-A0A7S2RU99-F1
#
_cell.length_a   1.000
_cell.length_b   1.000
_cell.length_c   1.000
_cell.angle_alpha   90.00
_cell.angle_beta   90.00
_cell.angle_gamma   90.00
#
_symmetry.space_group_name_H-M   'P 1'
#
loop_
_entity.id
_entity.type
_entity.pdbx_description
1 polymer ?
#
loop_
_entity_poly.entity_id
_entity_poly.type
_entity_poly.pdbx_seq_one_letter_code
_entity_poly.pdbx_strand_id
1 'polypeptide(L)'
;MESYLASQLMSHTCPICYELMKGENRAPVLVFPCGHTFCSCCLTKYCGGHKTNQVGQQKTCPCCRTEITSSAINHSLRQLIESFLQSRVHLLEGKQACDPPTDSVPSTSAFGNIHEYNDQLSSLQMRIDILENEKLDAERQLCTAQKKASAFQRAYSSLEKEENEAIEQLEQAKQQLELVRKHLNDTDTKKQEALLAVDSAKSKIHLVGSSMDNLQNQFDKITLLLEAKQSG
;
A
#
# COMPACT_ATOMS: atom_id res chain seq x y z
N MET A 1 -32.59 22.51 -26.05
CA MET A 1 -32.52 23.21 -24.73
C MET A 1 -32.95 22.30 -23.59
N GLU A 2 -33.96 21.44 -23.79
CA GLU A 2 -34.44 20.45 -22.80
C GLU A 2 -33.41 19.35 -22.47
N SER A 3 -32.55 18.95 -23.41
CA SER A 3 -31.44 18.00 -23.21
C SER A 3 -30.35 18.51 -22.25
N TYR A 4 -30.02 19.80 -22.33
CA TYR A 4 -29.08 20.46 -21.41
C TYR A 4 -29.65 20.51 -19.99
N LEU A 5 -30.95 20.81 -19.88
CA LEU A 5 -31.69 20.81 -18.62
C LEU A 5 -31.72 19.41 -17.98
N ALA A 6 -32.00 18.35 -18.74
CA ALA A 6 -32.00 16.98 -18.24
C ALA A 6 -30.60 16.55 -17.74
N SER A 7 -29.54 16.88 -18.50
CA SER A 7 -28.14 16.59 -18.14
C SER A 7 -27.72 17.29 -16.84
N GLN A 8 -28.12 18.56 -16.65
CA GLN A 8 -27.85 19.28 -15.41
C GLN A 8 -28.64 18.75 -14.20
N LEU A 9 -29.84 18.21 -14.40
CA LEU A 9 -30.61 17.62 -13.30
C LEU A 9 -29.99 16.32 -12.76
N MET A 10 -29.37 15.52 -13.64
CA MET A 10 -28.71 14.27 -13.26
C MET A 10 -27.47 14.49 -12.38
N SER A 11 -26.80 15.65 -12.52
CA SER A 11 -25.61 15.99 -11.73
C SER A 11 -25.92 16.39 -10.28
N HIS A 12 -27.20 16.48 -9.90
CA HIS A 12 -27.64 16.90 -8.56
C HIS A 12 -28.39 15.80 -7.80
N THR A 13 -28.09 14.54 -8.13
CA THR A 13 -28.66 13.36 -7.48
C THR A 13 -27.77 12.88 -6.34
N CYS A 14 -28.37 12.27 -5.33
CA CYS A 14 -27.65 11.69 -4.21
C CYS A 14 -26.97 10.38 -4.62
N PRO A 15 -25.68 10.16 -4.35
CA PRO A 15 -24.98 8.94 -4.75
C PRO A 15 -25.38 7.68 -3.94
N ILE A 16 -26.21 7.83 -2.89
CA ILE A 16 -26.72 6.70 -2.09
C ILE A 16 -28.04 6.18 -2.67
N CYS A 17 -29.01 7.07 -2.92
CA CYS A 17 -30.35 6.68 -3.37
C CYS A 17 -30.62 6.99 -4.84
N TYR A 18 -29.71 7.69 -5.52
CA TYR A 18 -29.82 8.14 -6.91
C TYR A 18 -31.03 9.05 -7.21
N GLU A 19 -31.66 9.58 -6.17
CA GLU A 19 -32.75 10.54 -6.29
C GLU A 19 -32.26 11.99 -6.20
N LEU A 20 -33.00 12.90 -6.84
CA LEU A 20 -32.74 14.34 -6.80
C LEU A 20 -32.81 14.89 -5.37
N MET A 21 -31.79 15.65 -4.95
CA MET A 21 -31.68 16.22 -3.61
C MET A 21 -32.56 17.47 -3.43
N LYS A 22 -33.89 17.29 -3.52
CA LYS A 22 -34.89 18.36 -3.41
C LYS A 22 -35.76 18.28 -2.16
N GLY A 23 -36.18 19.44 -1.65
CA GLY A 23 -37.06 19.53 -0.49
C GLY A 23 -36.36 19.27 0.85
N GLU A 24 -37.10 19.45 1.95
CA GLU A 24 -36.53 19.46 3.31
C GLU A 24 -35.97 18.09 3.73
N ASN A 25 -36.66 17.01 3.38
CA ASN A 25 -36.26 15.63 3.74
C ASN A 25 -35.12 15.05 2.89
N ARG A 26 -34.73 15.72 1.79
CA ARG A 26 -33.65 15.29 0.91
C ARG A 26 -32.68 16.43 0.59
N ALA A 27 -32.63 17.44 1.46
CA ALA A 27 -31.73 18.56 1.32
C ALA A 27 -30.28 18.07 1.16
N PRO A 28 -29.49 18.67 0.26
CA PRO A 28 -28.11 18.27 0.05
C PRO A 28 -27.26 18.63 1.28
N VAL A 29 -26.55 17.65 1.83
CA VAL A 29 -25.67 17.79 2.99
C VAL A 29 -24.24 17.50 2.58
N LEU A 30 -23.37 18.50 2.74
CA LEU A 30 -21.94 18.44 2.50
C LEU A 30 -21.22 17.84 3.71
N VAL A 31 -20.28 16.95 3.46
CA VAL A 31 -19.51 16.21 4.46
C VAL A 31 -18.06 16.67 4.48
N PHE A 32 -17.55 17.08 5.65
CA PHE A 32 -16.17 17.54 5.83
C PHE A 32 -15.27 16.44 6.42
N PRO A 33 -13.99 16.36 6.02
CA PRO A 33 -13.27 17.27 5.11
C PRO A 33 -13.39 16.93 3.61
N CYS A 34 -14.01 15.80 3.26
CA CYS A 34 -13.93 15.25 1.90
C CYS A 34 -14.77 15.96 0.83
N GLY A 35 -15.71 16.83 1.20
CA GLY A 35 -16.53 17.60 0.26
C GLY A 35 -17.61 16.82 -0.50
N HIS A 36 -17.85 15.55 -0.17
CA HIS A 36 -18.93 14.77 -0.79
C HIS A 36 -20.29 15.22 -0.26
N THR A 37 -21.30 15.23 -1.14
CA THR A 37 -22.66 15.69 -0.83
C THR A 37 -23.68 14.55 -0.95
N PHE A 38 -24.59 14.45 0.02
CA PHE A 38 -25.62 13.41 0.08
C PHE A 38 -26.97 13.98 0.49
N CYS A 39 -28.06 13.25 0.21
CA CYS A 39 -29.38 13.62 0.72
C CYS A 39 -29.44 13.48 2.25
N SER A 40 -30.09 14.42 2.95
CA SER A 40 -30.17 14.45 4.43
C SER A 40 -30.72 13.14 5.03
N CYS A 41 -31.78 12.56 4.45
CA CYS A 41 -32.31 11.29 4.95
C CYS A 41 -31.34 10.11 4.74
N CYS A 42 -30.56 10.12 3.65
CA CYS A 42 -29.60 9.08 3.31
C CYS A 42 -28.43 9.09 4.30
N LEU A 43 -27.87 10.29 4.51
CA LEU A 43 -26.74 10.48 5.42
C LEU A 43 -27.13 10.17 6.86
N THR A 44 -28.33 10.59 7.29
CA THR A 44 -28.84 10.30 8.64
C THR A 44 -29.03 8.81 8.88
N LYS A 45 -29.59 8.07 7.92
CA LYS A 45 -29.72 6.60 8.02
C LYS A 45 -28.36 5.91 8.07
N TYR A 46 -27.42 6.32 7.22
CA TYR A 46 -26.08 5.77 7.18
C TYR A 46 -25.31 6.00 8.49
N CYS A 47 -25.35 7.22 9.02
CA CYS A 47 -24.66 7.58 10.25
C CYS A 47 -25.43 7.20 11.54
N GLY A 48 -26.73 6.92 11.45
CA GLY A 48 -27.62 6.62 12.59
C GLY A 48 -27.99 5.15 12.77
N GLY A 49 -27.52 4.26 11.87
CA GLY A 49 -27.91 2.85 11.81
C GLY A 49 -27.29 1.91 12.85
N HIS A 50 -26.27 2.33 13.61
CA HIS A 50 -25.62 1.48 14.61
C HIS A 50 -26.00 1.90 16.03
N LYS A 51 -27.19 1.47 16.47
CA LYS A 51 -27.55 1.38 17.90
C LYS A 51 -26.88 0.16 18.53
N THR A 52 -25.56 0.08 18.49
CA THR A 52 -24.80 -0.83 19.36
C THR A 52 -23.99 0.03 20.31
N ASN A 53 -24.22 -0.18 21.62
CA ASN A 53 -23.61 0.51 22.75
C ASN A 53 -22.08 0.42 22.78
N GLN A 54 -21.40 0.99 21.79
CA GLN A 54 -19.95 1.15 21.78
C GLN A 54 -19.65 2.64 21.63
N VAL A 55 -19.17 3.17 22.74
CA VAL A 55 -18.53 4.48 22.86
C VAL A 55 -17.49 4.61 21.73
N GLY A 56 -17.72 5.49 20.76
CA GLY A 56 -16.67 5.99 19.86
C GLY A 56 -16.62 5.53 18.41
N GLN A 57 -17.68 4.97 17.79
CA GLN A 57 -17.64 4.70 16.34
C GLN A 57 -17.72 6.00 15.52
N GLN A 58 -16.61 6.34 14.87
CA GLN A 58 -16.45 7.48 13.98
C GLN A 58 -17.34 7.35 12.74
N LYS A 59 -18.09 8.39 12.41
CA LYS A 59 -18.92 8.47 11.20
C LYS A 59 -17.98 8.59 10.00
N THR A 60 -18.05 7.71 9.00
CA THR A 60 -17.22 7.79 7.79
C THR A 60 -18.04 8.17 6.56
N CYS A 61 -17.40 8.77 5.56
CA CYS A 61 -18.04 9.16 4.31
C CYS A 61 -18.38 7.93 3.46
N PRO A 62 -19.63 7.76 2.97
CA PRO A 62 -20.02 6.64 2.11
C PRO A 62 -19.23 6.52 0.80
N CYS A 63 -18.73 7.64 0.25
CA CYS A 63 -17.99 7.64 -1.02
C CYS A 63 -16.51 7.30 -0.87
N CYS A 64 -15.84 7.92 0.10
CA CYS A 64 -14.37 7.86 0.21
C CYS A 64 -13.86 7.31 1.55
N ARG A 65 -14.78 6.95 2.46
CA ARG A 65 -14.50 6.40 3.80
C ARG A 65 -13.70 7.30 4.74
N THR A 66 -13.43 8.55 4.34
CA THR A 66 -12.83 9.57 5.21
C THR A 66 -13.71 9.83 6.43
N GLU A 67 -13.12 9.98 7.60
CA GLU A 67 -13.83 10.35 8.82
C GLU A 67 -14.55 11.70 8.66
N ILE A 68 -15.83 11.71 9.03
CA ILE A 68 -16.69 12.88 8.99
C ILE A 68 -16.47 13.66 10.28
N THR A 69 -15.79 14.80 10.17
CA THR A 69 -15.58 15.71 11.30
C THR A 69 -16.81 16.57 11.55
N SER A 70 -17.48 17.01 10.49
CA SER A 70 -18.71 17.77 10.54
C SER A 70 -19.51 17.63 9.25
N SER A 71 -20.78 18.05 9.28
CA SER A 71 -21.64 18.13 8.11
C SER A 71 -22.46 19.41 8.15
N ALA A 72 -22.76 19.96 6.97
CA ALA A 72 -23.56 21.17 6.82
C ALA A 72 -24.47 21.06 5.61
N ILE A 73 -25.62 21.75 5.64
CA ILE A 73 -26.49 21.85 4.48
C ILE A 73 -25.76 22.64 3.39
N ASN A 74 -25.69 22.10 2.19
CA ASN A 74 -25.12 22.77 1.03
C ASN A 74 -26.16 23.74 0.45
N HIS A 75 -26.26 24.93 1.04
CA HIS A 75 -27.22 25.96 0.63
C HIS A 75 -27.05 26.38 -0.83
N SER A 76 -25.82 26.44 -1.33
CA SER A 76 -25.54 26.77 -2.72
C SER A 76 -26.13 25.73 -3.66
N LEU A 77 -25.91 24.44 -3.41
CA LEU A 77 -26.48 23.38 -4.23
C LEU A 77 -28.01 23.32 -4.10
N ARG A 78 -28.55 23.56 -2.90
CA ARG A 78 -29.99 23.64 -2.69
C ARG A 78 -30.64 24.76 -3.53
N GLN A 79 -30.06 25.96 -3.51
CA GLN A 79 -30.55 27.10 -4.29
C GLN A 79 -30.46 26.85 -5.80
N LEU A 80 -29.39 26.19 -6.27
CA LEU A 80 -29.26 25.80 -7.68
C LEU A 80 -30.37 24.81 -8.09
N ILE A 81 -30.61 23.77 -7.30
CA ILE A 81 -31.68 22.80 -7.54
C ILE A 81 -33.06 23.49 -7.53
N GLU A 82 -33.31 24.40 -6.58
CA GLU A 82 -34.58 25.12 -6.47
C GLU A 82 -34.81 26.08 -7.66
N SER A 83 -33.82 26.89 -8.02
CA SER A 83 -33.86 27.80 -9.18
C SER A 83 -34.10 27.05 -10.49
N PHE A 84 -33.48 25.88 -10.63
CA PHE A 84 -33.69 25.01 -11.77
C PHE A 84 -35.14 24.52 -11.85
N LEU A 85 -35.69 24.03 -10.72
CA LEU A 85 -37.06 23.54 -10.68
C LEU A 85 -38.08 24.65 -10.99
N GLN A 86 -37.84 25.88 -10.52
CA GLN A 86 -38.68 27.05 -10.82
C GLN A 86 -38.64 27.42 -12.31
N SER A 87 -37.46 27.42 -12.92
CA SER A 87 -37.30 27.70 -14.37
C SER A 87 -38.08 26.69 -15.23
N ARG A 88 -38.17 25.44 -14.78
CA ARG A 88 -38.92 24.38 -15.46
C ARG A 88 -40.44 24.56 -15.36
N VAL A 89 -40.93 25.05 -14.23
CA VAL A 89 -42.35 25.35 -14.03
C VAL A 89 -42.78 26.51 -14.94
N HIS A 90 -41.98 27.57 -15.02
CA HIS A 90 -42.25 28.71 -15.92
C HIS A 90 -42.29 28.33 -17.41
N LEU A 91 -41.45 27.39 -17.86
CA LEU A 91 -41.44 26.90 -19.24
C LEU A 91 -42.67 26.03 -19.58
N LEU A 92 -43.23 25.34 -18.58
CA LEU A 92 -44.42 24.50 -18.75
C LEU A 92 -45.72 25.32 -18.61
N GLU A 93 -45.74 26.32 -17.74
CA GLU A 93 -46.89 27.22 -17.50
C GLU A 93 -47.00 28.33 -18.56
N GLY A 94 -45.91 28.68 -19.26
CA GLY A 94 -45.90 29.65 -20.36
C GLY A 94 -46.64 29.25 -21.65
N LYS A 95 -47.36 28.11 -21.67
CA LYS A 95 -48.18 27.66 -22.81
C LYS A 95 -49.68 28.00 -22.70
N GLN A 96 -50.12 28.77 -21.70
CA GLN A 96 -51.49 29.31 -21.65
C GLN A 96 -51.52 30.79 -21.34
N ALA A 97 -51.63 31.61 -22.39
CA ALA A 97 -52.50 32.78 -22.46
C ALA A 97 -52.29 33.48 -23.82
N CYS A 98 -53.16 33.23 -24.80
CA CYS A 98 -54.02 34.22 -25.47
C CYS A 98 -54.62 33.66 -26.78
N ASP A 99 -55.96 33.57 -26.84
CA ASP A 99 -56.73 33.54 -28.10
C ASP A 99 -56.63 34.92 -28.79
N PRO A 100 -56.78 35.02 -30.13
CA PRO A 100 -58.10 35.15 -30.75
C PRO A 100 -58.28 34.28 -32.02
N PRO A 101 -59.52 34.21 -32.58
CA PRO A 101 -60.03 33.02 -33.26
C PRO A 101 -59.77 33.04 -34.77
N THR A 102 -59.45 31.88 -35.34
CA THR A 102 -59.77 31.59 -36.74
C THR A 102 -60.02 30.11 -36.93
N ASP A 103 -61.13 29.85 -37.59
CA ASP A 103 -61.63 28.55 -37.97
C ASP A 103 -60.63 27.64 -38.69
N SER A 104 -60.92 26.36 -38.55
CA SER A 104 -60.67 25.27 -39.50
C SER A 104 -59.42 24.38 -39.31
N VAL A 105 -59.76 23.09 -39.26
CA VAL A 105 -59.00 21.87 -39.57
C VAL A 105 -58.33 21.14 -38.38
N PRO A 106 -58.89 20.00 -37.93
CA PRO A 106 -58.18 19.05 -37.09
C PRO A 106 -57.25 18.19 -37.96
N SER A 107 -55.99 18.60 -38.08
CA SER A 107 -54.93 17.80 -38.73
C SER A 107 -54.10 17.05 -37.69
N THR A 108 -54.54 15.83 -37.43
CA THR A 108 -53.72 14.62 -37.24
C THR A 108 -52.31 14.77 -36.62
N SER A 109 -52.26 14.43 -35.35
CA SER A 109 -51.13 14.17 -34.46
C SER A 109 -50.19 13.03 -34.92
N ALA A 110 -49.38 13.27 -35.96
CA ALA A 110 -48.33 12.32 -36.37
C ALA A 110 -46.94 12.97 -36.59
N PHE A 111 -46.88 14.23 -37.03
CA PHE A 111 -45.61 14.89 -37.35
C PHE A 111 -44.83 15.43 -36.14
N GLY A 112 -45.49 15.73 -35.02
CA GLY A 112 -44.83 16.16 -33.78
C GLY A 112 -43.96 15.05 -33.15
N ASN A 113 -44.37 13.79 -33.30
CA ASN A 113 -43.65 12.64 -32.75
C ASN A 113 -42.33 12.37 -33.49
N ILE A 114 -42.26 12.62 -34.80
CA ILE A 114 -41.08 12.31 -35.63
C ILE A 114 -39.88 13.19 -35.24
N HIS A 115 -40.12 14.48 -34.98
CA HIS A 115 -39.04 15.40 -34.57
C HIS A 115 -38.49 15.02 -33.18
N GLU A 116 -39.38 14.69 -32.24
CA GLU A 116 -38.99 14.27 -30.89
C GLU A 116 -38.15 12.98 -30.91
N TYR A 117 -38.53 11.98 -31.72
CA TYR A 117 -37.74 10.77 -31.90
C TYR A 117 -36.38 11.03 -32.55
N ASN A 118 -36.29 11.96 -33.50
CA ASN A 118 -35.01 12.33 -34.13
C ASN A 118 -34.07 13.05 -33.15
N ASP A 119 -34.60 13.90 -32.27
CA ASP A 119 -33.82 14.56 -31.21
C ASP A 119 -33.33 13.54 -30.18
N GLN A 120 -34.19 12.60 -29.78
CA GLN A 120 -33.82 11.49 -28.89
C GLN A 120 -32.74 10.60 -29.52
N LEU A 121 -32.88 10.26 -30.80
CA LEU A 121 -31.90 9.47 -31.54
C LEU A 121 -30.55 10.18 -31.61
N SER A 122 -30.54 11.48 -31.91
CA SER A 122 -29.32 12.28 -31.92
C SER A 122 -28.64 12.35 -30.55
N SER A 123 -29.44 12.52 -29.48
CA SER A 123 -28.92 12.54 -28.11
C SER A 123 -28.36 11.19 -27.68
N LEU A 124 -29.00 10.09 -28.08
CA LEU A 124 -28.53 8.74 -27.78
C LEU A 124 -27.25 8.44 -28.56
N GLN A 125 -27.19 8.81 -29.84
CA GLN A 125 -26.00 8.63 -30.67
C GLN A 125 -24.79 9.37 -30.08
N MET A 126 -24.95 10.64 -29.72
CA MET A 126 -23.87 11.41 -29.07
C MET A 126 -23.39 10.74 -27.77
N ARG A 127 -24.31 10.18 -26.98
CA ARG A 127 -23.95 9.47 -25.74
C ARG A 127 -23.23 8.16 -26.01
N ILE A 128 -23.64 7.42 -27.04
CA ILE A 128 -22.95 6.20 -27.49
C ILE A 128 -21.50 6.55 -27.86
N ASP A 129 -21.31 7.57 -28.70
CA ASP A 129 -19.98 7.99 -29.14
C ASP A 129 -19.08 8.40 -27.95
N ILE A 130 -19.63 9.10 -26.95
CA ILE A 130 -18.89 9.46 -25.73
C ILE A 130 -18.48 8.20 -24.95
N LEU A 131 -19.42 7.29 -24.71
CA LEU A 131 -19.16 6.08 -23.93
C LEU A 131 -18.19 5.12 -24.64
N GLU A 132 -18.24 5.06 -25.97
CA GLU A 132 -17.27 4.29 -26.76
C GLU A 132 -15.85 4.86 -26.61
N ASN A 133 -15.70 6.19 -26.63
CA ASN A 133 -14.40 6.83 -26.38
C ASN A 133 -13.91 6.59 -24.95
N GLU A 134 -14.77 6.73 -23.94
CA GLU A 134 -14.42 6.43 -22.55
C GLU A 134 -14.00 4.97 -22.36
N LYS A 135 -14.69 4.03 -23.01
CA LYS A 135 -14.34 2.61 -23.01
C LYS A 135 -12.94 2.39 -23.61
N LEU A 136 -12.66 2.99 -24.78
CA LEU A 136 -11.35 2.88 -25.43
C LEU A 136 -10.22 3.41 -24.54
N ASP A 137 -10.45 4.53 -23.85
CA ASP A 137 -9.46 5.09 -22.93
C ASP A 137 -9.25 4.20 -21.69
N ALA A 138 -10.32 3.62 -21.15
CA ALA A 138 -10.22 2.63 -20.07
C ALA A 138 -9.42 1.38 -20.49
N GLU A 139 -9.64 0.88 -21.71
CA GLU A 139 -8.89 -0.26 -22.27
C GLU A 139 -7.39 0.07 -22.43
N ARG A 140 -7.05 1.29 -22.86
CA ARG A 140 -5.65 1.75 -22.93
C ARG A 140 -5.00 1.84 -21.56
N GLN A 141 -5.73 2.34 -20.56
CA GLN A 141 -5.25 2.41 -19.18
C GLN A 141 -5.02 1.00 -18.61
N LEU A 142 -5.95 0.07 -18.86
CA LEU A 142 -5.83 -1.33 -18.47
C LEU A 142 -4.59 -1.99 -19.07
N CYS A 143 -4.39 -1.84 -20.39
CA CYS A 143 -3.20 -2.35 -21.07
C CYS A 143 -1.90 -1.79 -20.47
N THR A 144 -1.88 -0.49 -20.16
CA THR A 144 -0.73 0.16 -19.52
C THR A 144 -0.47 -0.39 -18.12
N ALA A 145 -1.52 -0.54 -17.30
CA ALA A 145 -1.42 -1.11 -15.97
C ALA A 145 -0.94 -2.58 -16.00
N GLN A 146 -1.46 -3.39 -16.92
CA GLN A 146 -1.03 -4.78 -17.10
C GLN A 146 0.44 -4.89 -17.49
N LYS A 147 0.93 -4.05 -18.40
CA LYS A 147 2.35 -4.00 -18.75
C LYS A 147 3.22 -3.68 -17.54
N LYS A 148 2.84 -2.65 -16.76
CA LYS A 148 3.54 -2.30 -15.51
C LYS A 148 3.54 -3.45 -14.51
N ALA A 149 2.39 -4.08 -14.28
CA ALA A 149 2.27 -5.23 -13.39
C ALA A 149 3.19 -6.38 -13.84
N SER A 150 3.21 -6.70 -15.14
CA SER A 150 4.09 -7.74 -15.69
C SER A 150 5.59 -7.43 -15.56
N ALA A 151 5.96 -6.14 -15.60
CA ALA A 151 7.34 -5.70 -15.41
C ALA A 151 7.75 -5.84 -13.94
N PHE A 152 6.89 -5.39 -13.01
CA PHE A 152 7.12 -5.57 -11.57
C PHE A 152 7.17 -7.05 -11.17
N GLN A 153 6.30 -7.89 -11.74
CA GLN A 153 6.33 -9.33 -11.47
C GLN A 153 7.66 -9.97 -11.88
N ARG A 154 8.21 -9.56 -13.03
CA ARG A 154 9.52 -10.04 -13.49
C ARG A 154 10.65 -9.55 -12.60
N ALA A 155 10.63 -8.28 -12.21
CA ALA A 155 11.61 -7.72 -11.29
C ALA A 155 11.58 -8.44 -9.93
N TYR A 156 10.39 -8.65 -9.37
CA TYR A 156 10.19 -9.40 -8.13
C TYR A 156 10.79 -10.81 -8.23
N SER A 157 10.48 -11.56 -9.29
CA SER A 157 11.02 -12.91 -9.47
C SER A 157 12.55 -12.95 -9.63
N SER A 158 13.18 -11.91 -10.18
CA SER A 158 14.65 -11.79 -10.21
C SER A 158 15.20 -11.57 -8.81
N LEU A 159 14.65 -10.59 -8.09
CA LEU A 159 15.10 -10.25 -6.75
C LEU A 159 14.91 -11.39 -5.76
N GLU A 160 13.82 -12.14 -5.86
CA GLU A 160 13.57 -13.33 -5.04
C GLU A 160 14.60 -14.44 -5.29
N LYS A 161 15.07 -14.61 -6.54
CA LYS A 161 16.16 -15.54 -6.83
C LYS A 161 17.49 -15.05 -6.25
N GLU A 162 17.81 -13.78 -6.45
CA GLU A 162 19.01 -13.15 -5.89
C GLU A 162 19.05 -13.26 -4.36
N GLU A 163 17.91 -13.06 -3.68
CA GLU A 163 17.78 -13.25 -2.24
C GLU A 163 18.10 -14.68 -1.81
N ASN A 164 17.52 -15.68 -2.51
CA ASN A 164 17.77 -17.09 -2.21
C ASN A 164 19.24 -17.49 -2.43
N GLU A 165 19.86 -17.01 -3.51
CA GLU A 165 21.29 -17.23 -3.78
C GLU A 165 22.17 -16.61 -2.68
N ALA A 166 21.85 -15.41 -2.21
CA ALA A 166 22.58 -14.76 -1.12
C ALA A 166 22.43 -15.52 0.21
N ILE A 167 21.24 -16.06 0.50
CA ILE A 167 20.99 -16.90 1.68
C ILE A 167 21.84 -18.17 1.63
N GLU A 168 21.92 -18.83 0.47
CA GLU A 168 22.74 -20.03 0.30
C GLU A 168 24.23 -19.74 0.52
N GLN A 169 24.73 -18.64 -0.06
CA GLN A 169 26.12 -18.21 0.15
C GLN A 169 26.43 -17.90 1.61
N LEU A 170 25.49 -17.26 2.32
CA LEU A 170 25.64 -16.98 3.75
C LEU A 170 25.75 -18.28 4.55
N GLU A 171 24.96 -19.29 4.23
CA GLU A 171 24.98 -20.57 4.93
C GLU A 171 26.29 -21.33 4.68
N GLN A 172 26.78 -21.34 3.44
CA GLN A 172 28.10 -21.88 3.12
C GLN A 172 29.22 -21.15 3.89
N ALA A 173 29.17 -19.83 3.95
CA ALA A 173 30.16 -19.03 4.68
C ALA A 173 30.17 -19.34 6.18
N LYS A 174 29.00 -19.56 6.79
CA LYS A 174 28.90 -19.99 8.20
C LYS A 174 29.54 -21.34 8.44
N GLN A 175 29.30 -22.33 7.57
CA GLN A 175 29.90 -23.65 7.67
C GLN A 175 31.44 -23.58 7.56
N GLN A 176 31.96 -22.75 6.65
CA GLN A 176 33.40 -22.52 6.53
C GLN A 176 33.97 -21.87 7.80
N LEU A 177 33.27 -20.89 8.37
CA LEU A 177 33.69 -20.25 9.62
C LEU A 177 33.74 -21.24 10.80
N GLU A 178 32.77 -22.15 10.88
CA GLU A 178 32.73 -23.19 11.91
C GLU A 178 33.93 -24.15 11.79
N LEU A 179 34.25 -24.57 10.56
CA LEU A 179 35.44 -25.40 10.30
C LEU A 179 36.73 -24.70 10.75
N VAL A 180 36.88 -23.41 10.41
CA VAL A 180 38.05 -22.62 10.84
C VAL A 180 38.13 -22.51 12.35
N ARG A 181 37.00 -22.27 13.04
CA ARG A 181 36.94 -22.24 14.50
C ARG A 181 37.38 -23.55 15.13
N LYS A 182 36.94 -24.68 14.57
CA LYS A 182 37.38 -26.02 15.01
C LYS A 182 38.89 -26.18 14.85
N HIS A 183 39.43 -25.85 13.68
CA HIS A 183 40.86 -25.92 13.43
C HIS A 183 41.68 -25.02 14.37
N LEU A 184 41.18 -23.82 14.69
CA LEU A 184 41.82 -22.94 15.67
C LEU A 184 41.88 -23.58 17.05
N ASN A 185 40.78 -24.16 17.53
CA ASN A 185 40.73 -24.83 18.83
C ASN A 185 41.67 -26.05 18.89
N ASP A 186 41.66 -26.88 17.85
CA ASP A 186 42.54 -28.05 17.75
C ASP A 186 44.02 -27.62 17.73
N THR A 187 44.33 -26.54 17.02
CA THR A 187 45.69 -25.99 16.95
C THR A 187 46.13 -25.39 18.27
N ASP A 188 45.24 -24.67 18.99
CA ASP A 188 45.56 -24.12 20.30
C ASP A 188 45.83 -25.24 21.32
N THR A 189 45.02 -26.30 21.30
CA THR A 189 45.23 -27.49 22.16
C THR A 189 46.61 -28.11 21.91
N LYS A 190 46.96 -28.37 20.64
CA LYS A 190 48.28 -28.91 20.27
C LYS A 190 49.43 -27.97 20.67
N LYS A 191 49.23 -26.67 20.54
CA LYS A 191 50.20 -25.66 20.99
C LYS A 191 50.40 -25.72 22.50
N GLN A 192 49.34 -25.85 23.29
CA GLN A 192 49.43 -25.98 24.75
C GLN A 192 50.18 -27.25 25.15
N GLU A 193 49.88 -28.39 24.51
CA GLU A 193 50.61 -29.65 24.72
C GLU A 193 52.11 -29.51 24.42
N ALA A 194 52.46 -28.86 23.30
CA ALA A 194 53.85 -28.62 22.93
C ALA A 194 54.58 -27.73 23.95
N LEU A 195 53.92 -26.68 24.48
CA LEU A 195 54.49 -25.82 25.52
C LEU A 195 54.77 -26.61 26.80
N LEU A 196 53.83 -27.45 27.24
CA LEU A 196 54.02 -28.32 28.40
C LEU A 196 55.19 -29.29 28.20
N ALA A 197 55.33 -29.86 27.00
CA ALA A 197 56.46 -30.73 26.67
C ALA A 197 57.80 -29.99 26.73
N VAL A 198 57.86 -28.75 26.24
CA VAL A 198 59.04 -27.88 26.32
C VAL A 198 59.42 -27.61 27.78
N ASP A 199 58.46 -27.28 28.64
CA ASP A 199 58.73 -26.97 30.04
C ASP A 199 59.17 -28.23 30.83
N SER A 200 58.59 -29.38 30.52
CA SER A 200 59.05 -30.68 31.05
C SER A 200 60.48 -31.00 30.62
N ALA A 201 60.83 -30.79 29.34
CA ALA A 201 62.17 -31.00 28.83
C ALA A 201 63.20 -30.06 29.49
N LYS A 202 62.87 -28.77 29.67
CA LYS A 202 63.71 -27.81 30.39
C LYS A 202 63.98 -28.25 31.83
N SER A 203 62.92 -28.69 32.54
CA SER A 203 63.03 -29.19 33.90
C SER A 203 63.94 -30.41 34.00
N LYS A 204 63.85 -31.33 33.02
CA LYS A 204 64.73 -32.50 32.93
C LYS A 204 66.18 -32.10 32.66
N ILE A 205 66.42 -31.17 31.73
CA ILE A 205 67.78 -30.65 31.44
C ILE A 205 68.40 -30.06 32.71
N HIS A 206 67.64 -29.25 33.45
CA HIS A 206 68.13 -28.66 34.70
C HIS A 206 68.53 -29.73 35.73
N LEU A 207 67.68 -30.75 35.94
CA LEU A 207 67.94 -31.83 36.90
C LEU A 207 69.16 -32.67 36.51
N VAL A 208 69.27 -33.04 35.23
CA VAL A 208 70.40 -33.80 34.70
C VAL A 208 71.69 -32.97 34.80
N GLY A 209 71.64 -31.69 34.41
CA GLY A 209 72.78 -30.76 34.55
C GLY A 209 73.29 -30.69 35.99
N SER A 210 72.38 -30.47 36.95
CA SER A 210 72.74 -30.43 38.38
C SER A 210 73.39 -31.74 38.87
N SER A 211 72.92 -32.88 38.37
CA SER A 211 73.47 -34.20 38.71
C SER A 211 74.86 -34.39 38.10
N MET A 212 75.05 -33.97 36.85
CA MET A 212 76.33 -34.00 36.17
C MET A 212 77.37 -33.11 36.86
N ASP A 213 76.99 -31.89 37.25
CA ASP A 213 77.90 -30.98 37.97
C ASP A 213 78.37 -31.60 39.30
N ASN A 214 77.48 -32.28 40.03
CA ASN A 214 77.87 -32.97 41.25
C ASN A 214 78.87 -34.10 40.97
N LEU A 215 78.59 -34.95 39.98
CA LEU A 215 79.47 -36.04 39.59
C LEU A 215 80.83 -35.54 39.09
N GLN A 216 80.86 -34.46 38.30
CA GLN A 216 82.09 -33.84 37.82
C GLN A 216 82.93 -33.32 38.98
N ASN A 217 82.32 -32.61 39.93
CA ASN A 217 83.01 -32.15 41.14
C ASN A 217 83.61 -33.31 41.95
N GLN A 218 82.91 -34.45 42.05
CA GLN A 218 83.45 -35.64 42.71
C GLN A 218 84.62 -36.25 41.93
N PHE A 219 84.50 -36.33 40.61
CA PHE A 219 85.55 -36.83 39.73
C PHE A 219 86.81 -35.98 39.82
N ASP A 220 86.68 -34.65 39.73
CA ASP A 220 87.79 -33.70 39.82
C ASP A 220 88.50 -33.80 41.18
N LYS A 221 87.71 -33.90 42.27
CA LYS A 221 88.24 -34.11 43.62
C LYS A 221 89.05 -35.40 43.74
N ILE A 222 88.56 -36.51 43.20
CA ILE A 222 89.28 -37.80 43.23
C ILE A 222 90.56 -37.72 42.39
N THR A 223 90.49 -37.09 41.22
CA THR A 223 91.64 -36.92 40.32
C THR A 223 92.77 -36.16 41.02
N LEU A 224 92.48 -35.03 41.65
CA LEU A 224 93.45 -34.25 42.43
C LEU A 224 94.07 -35.05 43.58
N LEU A 225 93.28 -35.87 44.29
CA LEU A 225 93.78 -36.70 45.39
C LEU A 225 94.72 -37.81 44.90
N LEU A 226 94.47 -38.37 43.71
CA LEU A 226 95.34 -39.38 43.12
C LEU A 226 96.68 -38.77 42.66
N GLU A 227 96.65 -37.60 42.01
CA GLU A 227 97.85 -36.87 41.59
C GLU A 227 98.73 -36.49 42.80
N ALA A 228 98.11 -36.03 43.90
CA ALA A 228 98.83 -35.70 45.12
C ALA A 228 99.53 -36.92 45.76
N LYS A 229 98.94 -38.12 45.66
CA LYS A 229 99.55 -39.36 46.18
C LYS A 229 100.67 -39.91 45.31
N GLN A 230 100.69 -39.60 44.02
CA GLN A 230 101.76 -40.05 43.10
C GLN A 230 102.98 -39.14 43.14
N SER A 231 102.86 -37.94 43.72
CA SER A 231 103.89 -36.90 43.75
C SER A 231 104.65 -36.79 45.08
N GLY A 232 104.33 -37.64 46.07
CA GLY A 232 104.96 -37.68 47.40
C GLY A 232 105.43 -39.08 47.75
#